data_AF-A0A4V0WVK2-F1
#
_entry.id   AF-A0A4V0WVK2-F1
#
_cell.length_a   1.000
_cell.length_b   1.000
_cell.length_c   1.000
_cell.angle_alpha   90.00
_cell.angle_beta   90.00
_cell.angle_gamma   90.00
#
_symmetry.space_group_name_H-M   'P 1'
#
loop_
_entity.id
_entity.type
_entity.pdbx_description
1 polymer ?
#
loop_
_entity_poly.entity_id
_entity_poly.type
_entity_poly.pdbx_seq_one_letter_code
_entity_poly.pdbx_strand_id
1 'polypeptide(L)'
;MFTAYEKDRPLVHERKVVRVRVESLSGSPIHARVGFISPNLDEATRSAHVRVVLENPGRRLKNKSFAEGTIKLDAPEVLAIPHSAVLWPGGTPRVFVRREPDAYERREVKLGRSGDALREVLDGVKEGEQDATSAGVLLDCQSRMNRDANP
;
A
#
# COMPACT_ATOMS: atom_id res chain seq x y z
N MET A 1 -6.96 14.56 15.35
CA MET A 1 -7.21 13.20 15.87
C MET A 1 -7.35 12.31 14.66
N PHE A 2 -6.63 11.19 14.63
CA PHE A 2 -6.64 10.26 13.51
C PHE A 2 -7.38 8.99 13.91
N THR A 3 -7.93 8.28 12.94
CA THR A 3 -8.58 6.97 13.12
C THR A 3 -7.71 5.90 12.48
N ALA A 4 -7.39 4.86 13.24
CA ALA A 4 -6.69 3.68 12.74
C ALA A 4 -7.62 2.47 12.90
N TYR A 5 -7.79 1.68 11.85
CA TYR A 5 -8.62 0.48 11.93
C TYR A 5 -7.95 -0.59 12.79
N GLU A 6 -8.74 -1.47 13.41
CA GLU A 6 -8.27 -2.56 14.26
C GLU A 6 -7.17 -3.42 13.59
N LYS A 7 -7.33 -3.71 12.29
CA LYS A 7 -6.36 -4.48 11.49
C LYS A 7 -4.97 -3.84 11.41
N ASP A 8 -4.91 -2.52 11.49
CA ASP A 8 -3.67 -1.74 11.36
C ASP A 8 -3.08 -1.38 12.73
N ARG A 9 -3.85 -1.58 13.82
CA ARG A 9 -3.41 -1.36 15.20
C ARG A 9 -2.07 -2.02 15.56
N PRO A 10 -1.75 -3.28 15.19
CA PRO A 10 -0.45 -3.86 15.52
C PRO A 10 0.72 -3.19 14.81
N LEU A 11 0.46 -2.42 13.74
CA LEU A 11 1.47 -1.72 12.97
C LEU A 11 1.72 -0.30 13.52
N VAL A 12 0.75 0.27 14.23
CA VAL A 12 0.82 1.61 14.82
C VAL A 12 1.32 1.53 16.26
N HIS A 13 2.48 2.12 16.53
CA HIS A 13 3.05 2.21 17.87
C HIS A 13 3.27 3.65 18.29
N GLU A 14 3.21 3.91 19.60
CA GLU A 14 3.42 5.23 20.22
C GLU A 14 4.80 5.83 19.96
N ARG A 15 5.76 5.05 19.44
CA ARG A 15 7.09 5.54 19.06
C ARG A 15 7.28 5.81 17.56
N LYS A 16 6.27 5.55 16.73
CA LYS A 16 6.37 5.78 15.29
C LYS A 16 6.27 7.28 14.96
N VAL A 17 7.09 7.71 14.00
CA VAL A 17 7.04 9.05 13.44
C VAL A 17 5.92 9.08 12.39
N VAL A 18 5.00 10.01 12.58
CA VAL A 18 3.90 10.30 11.65
C VAL A 18 4.28 11.53 10.83
N ARG A 19 4.20 11.42 9.52
CA ARG A 19 4.33 12.56 8.62
C ARG A 19 2.95 13.14 8.41
N VAL A 20 2.72 14.37 8.88
CA VAL A 20 1.42 15.04 8.80
C VAL A 20 1.46 16.13 7.75
N ARG A 21 0.54 16.06 6.79
CA ARG A 21 0.28 17.12 5.81
C ARG A 21 -1.03 17.79 6.18
N VAL A 22 -1.04 19.12 6.26
CA VAL A 22 -2.23 19.90 6.61
C VAL A 22 -2.59 20.74 5.40
N GLU A 23 -3.81 20.61 4.89
CA GLU A 23 -4.23 21.27 3.65
C GLU A 23 -4.14 22.80 3.76
N SER A 24 -4.43 23.35 4.94
CA SER A 24 -4.37 24.79 5.20
C SER A 24 -2.94 25.35 5.24
N LEU A 25 -1.91 24.49 5.21
CA LEU A 25 -0.50 24.86 5.20
C LEU A 25 0.12 24.38 3.88
N SER A 26 0.27 25.30 2.92
CA SER A 26 1.09 25.10 1.73
C SER A 26 2.56 25.06 2.15
N GLY A 27 3.06 23.88 2.51
CA GLY A 27 4.42 23.70 3.01
C GLY A 27 4.84 22.24 3.13
N SER A 28 6.07 22.05 3.60
CA SER A 28 6.64 20.73 3.87
C SER A 28 5.82 19.99 4.94
N PRO A 29 5.68 18.67 4.84
CA PRO A 29 4.96 17.90 5.83
C PRO A 29 5.66 17.96 7.19
N ILE A 30 4.87 18.02 8.25
CA ILE A 30 5.32 18.14 9.63
C ILE A 30 5.59 16.74 10.16
N HIS A 31 6.79 16.49 10.68
CA HIS A 31 7.08 15.25 11.38
C HIS A 31 6.59 15.35 12.82
N ALA A 32 5.72 14.42 13.22
CA ALA A 32 5.12 14.36 14.54
C ALA A 32 5.26 12.94 15.10
N ARG A 33 4.98 12.77 16.38
CA ARG A 33 4.95 11.44 17.02
C ARG A 33 3.53 11.11 17.46
N VAL A 34 3.21 9.82 17.44
CA VAL A 34 2.00 9.32 18.09
C VAL A 34 2.14 9.56 19.59
N GLY A 35 1.29 10.39 20.16
CA GLY A 35 1.33 10.69 21.59
C GLY A 35 0.49 9.73 22.42
N PHE A 36 -0.57 9.18 21.84
CA PHE A 36 -1.48 8.26 22.53
C PHE A 36 -2.33 7.46 21.54
N ILE A 37 -2.54 6.18 21.82
CA ILE A 37 -3.49 5.34 21.10
C ILE A 37 -4.58 4.92 22.09
N SER A 38 -5.84 5.21 21.76
CA SER A 38 -6.96 4.79 22.60
C SER A 38 -7.02 3.26 22.69
N PRO A 39 -7.05 2.67 23.89
CA PRO A 39 -7.20 1.23 24.05
C PRO A 39 -8.61 0.76 23.65
N ASN A 40 -9.59 1.65 23.77
CA ASN A 40 -10.98 1.39 23.40
C ASN A 40 -11.18 1.65 21.91
N LEU A 41 -11.76 0.66 21.23
CA LEU A 41 -12.23 0.77 19.85
C LEU A 41 -13.61 1.40 19.84
N ASP A 42 -13.88 2.22 18.82
CA ASP A 42 -15.23 2.65 18.48
C ASP A 42 -16.02 1.44 17.96
N GLU A 43 -17.12 1.07 18.62
CA GLU A 43 -17.87 -0.16 18.31
C GLU A 43 -18.54 -0.14 16.93
N ALA A 44 -18.94 1.05 16.46
CA ALA A 44 -19.62 1.20 15.18
C ALA A 44 -18.66 1.06 13.99
N THR A 45 -17.42 1.55 14.15
CA THR A 45 -16.42 1.60 13.07
C THR A 45 -15.25 0.65 13.26
N ARG A 46 -15.18 -0.07 14.39
CA ARG A 46 -14.04 -0.91 14.83
C ARG A 46 -12.70 -0.21 14.64
N SER A 47 -12.66 1.08 14.98
CA SER A 47 -11.50 1.93 14.78
C SER A 47 -10.97 2.44 16.12
N ALA A 48 -9.66 2.47 16.27
CA ALA A 48 -8.96 3.09 17.40
C ALA A 48 -8.68 4.55 17.09
N HIS A 49 -8.82 5.41 18.09
CA HIS A 49 -8.39 6.80 17.97
C HIS A 49 -6.91 6.96 18.28
N VAL A 50 -6.20 7.58 17.35
CA VAL A 50 -4.77 7.89 17.47
C VAL A 50 -4.59 9.40 17.62
N ARG A 51 -4.03 9.81 18.76
CA ARG A 51 -3.68 11.20 19.03
C ARG A 51 -2.23 11.44 18.67
N VAL A 52 -2.01 12.35 17.73
CA VAL A 52 -0.69 12.79 17.29
C VAL A 52 -0.44 14.19 17.85
N VAL A 53 0.73 14.41 18.43
CA VAL A 53 1.12 15.70 18.99
C VAL A 53 1.96 16.43 17.95
N LEU A 54 1.47 17.59 17.51
CA LEU A 54 2.09 18.44 16.51
C LEU A 54 2.60 19.71 17.17
N GLU A 55 3.85 20.07 16.90
CA GLU A 55 4.36 21.38 17.26
C GLU A 55 3.74 22.43 16.34
N ASN A 56 3.28 23.54 16.92
CA ASN A 56 2.66 24.65 16.20
C ASN A 56 3.44 25.96 16.42
N PRO A 57 4.74 26.02 16.09
CA PRO A 57 5.51 27.25 16.22
C PRO A 57 4.87 28.33 15.33
N GLY A 58 4.59 29.49 15.92
CA GLY A 58 3.94 30.61 15.22
C GLY A 58 2.42 30.47 14.99
N ARG A 59 1.74 29.51 15.65
CA ARG A 59 0.27 29.36 15.62
C ARG A 59 -0.34 29.25 14.21
N ARG A 60 0.39 28.65 13.26
CA ARG A 60 -0.04 28.52 11.86
C ARG A 60 -1.11 27.45 11.65
N LEU A 61 -1.17 26.44 12.52
CA LEU A 61 -2.22 25.42 12.48
C LEU A 61 -3.52 26.00 13.03
N LYS A 62 -4.55 26.05 12.19
CA LYS A 62 -5.90 26.46 12.58
C LYS A 62 -6.64 25.30 13.26
N ASN A 63 -7.58 25.63 14.14
CA ASN A 63 -8.47 24.63 14.70
C ASN A 63 -9.38 24.05 13.61
N LYS A 64 -9.78 22.79 13.76
CA LYS A 64 -10.68 22.07 12.82
C LYS A 64 -10.16 21.97 11.37
N SER A 65 -8.86 22.17 11.12
CA SER A 65 -8.28 21.91 9.80
C SER A 65 -8.15 20.42 9.52
N PHE A 66 -8.35 20.04 8.26
CA PHE A 66 -8.08 18.70 7.78
C PHE A 66 -6.57 18.46 7.67
N ALA A 67 -6.15 17.30 8.16
CA ALA A 67 -4.77 16.85 8.13
C ALA A 67 -4.73 15.38 7.75
N GLU A 68 -3.80 15.02 6.88
CA GLU A 68 -3.49 13.66 6.47
C GLU A 68 -2.23 13.22 7.20
N GLY A 69 -2.26 12.06 7.84
CA GLY A 69 -1.14 11.50 8.59
C GLY A 69 -0.67 10.20 7.96
N THR A 70 0.57 10.16 7.48
CA THR A 70 1.20 8.96 6.92
C THR A 70 2.22 8.40 7.90
N ILE A 71 2.08 7.12 8.26
CA ILE A 71 3.06 6.40 9.08
C ILE A 71 3.86 5.50 8.17
N LYS A 72 5.19 5.63 8.19
CA LYS A 72 6.07 4.65 7.54
C LYS A 72 6.26 3.47 8.48
N LEU A 73 5.90 2.29 8.01
CA LEU A 73 6.14 1.04 8.71
C LEU A 73 7.46 0.46 8.19
N ASP A 74 8.35 0.12 9.11
CA ASP A 74 9.56 -0.62 8.78
C ASP A 74 9.13 -2.08 8.60
N ALA A 75 8.97 -2.49 7.35
CA ALA A 75 8.76 -3.90 7.01
C ALA A 75 10.13 -4.56 6.76
N PRO A 76 10.31 -5.83 7.14
CA PRO A 76 11.50 -6.58 6.73
C PRO A 76 11.56 -6.65 5.19
N GLU A 77 12.76 -6.80 4.64
CA GLU A 77 12.92 -7.08 3.20
C GLU A 77 12.25 -8.42 2.88
N VAL A 78 11.29 -8.36 1.96
CA VAL A 78 10.47 -9.49 1.54
C VAL A 78 10.26 -9.43 0.05
N LEU A 79 10.12 -10.59 -0.59
CA LEU A 79 9.76 -10.65 -2.00
C LEU A 79 8.34 -10.10 -2.16
N ALA A 80 8.20 -9.04 -2.95
CA ALA A 80 6.92 -8.37 -3.15
C ALA A 80 6.63 -8.18 -4.63
N ILE A 81 5.36 -8.37 -5.00
CA ILE A 81 4.87 -8.25 -6.38
C ILE A 81 3.73 -7.22 -6.43
N PRO A 82 3.53 -6.51 -7.54
CA PRO A 82 2.40 -5.61 -7.70
C PRO A 82 1.05 -6.31 -7.55
N HIS A 83 0.07 -5.62 -6.97
CA HIS A 83 -1.32 -6.11 -6.91
C HIS A 83 -1.87 -6.52 -8.28
N SER A 84 -1.49 -5.78 -9.32
CA SER A 84 -1.87 -6.01 -10.71
C SER A 84 -1.26 -7.27 -11.33
N ALA A 85 -0.23 -7.87 -10.73
CA ALA A 85 0.40 -9.10 -11.20
C ALA A 85 -0.26 -10.37 -10.64
N VAL A 86 -1.13 -10.23 -9.64
CA VAL A 86 -1.83 -11.35 -9.00
C VAL A 86 -3.19 -11.57 -9.66
N LEU A 87 -3.39 -12.78 -10.17
CA LEU A 87 -4.66 -13.25 -10.68
C LEU A 87 -5.34 -14.15 -9.66
N TRP A 88 -6.68 -14.08 -9.58
CA TRP A 88 -7.48 -14.85 -8.62
C TRP A 88 -8.44 -15.83 -9.33
N PRO A 89 -7.96 -16.74 -10.18
CA PRO A 89 -8.84 -17.71 -10.84
C PRO A 89 -9.35 -18.73 -9.82
N GLY A 90 -10.63 -18.65 -9.46
CA GLY A 90 -11.29 -19.64 -8.60
C GLY A 90 -10.79 -19.65 -7.14
N GLY A 91 -10.32 -18.51 -6.64
CA GLY A 91 -9.96 -18.33 -5.22
C GLY A 91 -8.52 -18.67 -4.84
N THR A 92 -7.72 -19.26 -5.73
CA THR A 92 -6.28 -19.47 -5.50
C THR A 92 -5.49 -18.39 -6.23
N PRO A 93 -4.66 -17.59 -5.54
CA PRO A 93 -3.85 -16.57 -6.20
C PRO A 93 -2.76 -17.20 -7.06
N ARG A 94 -2.64 -16.71 -8.29
CA ARG A 94 -1.67 -17.18 -9.29
C ARG A 94 -0.97 -15.97 -9.93
N VAL A 95 0.29 -16.17 -10.31
CA VAL A 95 1.09 -15.18 -11.04
C VAL A 95 1.62 -15.81 -12.32
N PHE A 96 1.92 -14.97 -13.31
CA PHE A 96 2.66 -15.39 -14.49
C PHE A 96 4.11 -14.92 -14.35
N VAL A 97 5.04 -15.86 -14.49
CA VAL A 97 6.48 -15.58 -14.46
C VAL A 97 7.02 -15.77 -15.87
N ARG A 98 7.68 -14.75 -16.41
CA ARG A 98 8.34 -14.85 -17.71
C ARG A 98 9.63 -15.68 -17.57
N ARG A 99 9.76 -16.74 -18.35
CA ARG A 99 10.98 -17.56 -18.45
C ARG A 99 11.82 -17.17 -19.66
N GLU A 100 11.15 -16.89 -20.78
CA GLU A 100 11.74 -16.48 -22.04
C GLU A 100 10.90 -15.31 -22.61
N PRO A 101 11.39 -14.52 -23.59
CA PRO A 101 10.65 -13.37 -24.13
C PRO A 101 9.18 -13.66 -24.50
N ASP A 102 8.88 -14.88 -24.97
CA ASP A 102 7.53 -15.32 -25.37
C ASP A 102 6.95 -16.46 -24.52
N ALA A 103 7.63 -16.89 -23.44
CA ALA A 103 7.18 -18.00 -22.60
C ALA A 103 6.83 -17.54 -21.17
N TYR A 104 5.55 -17.67 -20.83
CA TYR A 104 5.01 -17.35 -19.52
C TYR A 104 4.59 -18.63 -18.79
N GLU A 105 5.10 -18.80 -17.57
CA GLU A 105 4.77 -19.92 -16.70
C GLU A 105 3.76 -19.45 -15.64
N ARG A 106 2.60 -20.11 -15.58
CA ARG A 106 1.60 -19.83 -14.53
C ARG A 106 1.99 -20.57 -13.26
N ARG A 107 2.17 -19.84 -12.17
CA ARG A 107 2.52 -20.42 -10.87
C ARG A 107 1.54 -20.01 -9.79
N GLU A 108 1.21 -20.96 -8.93
CA GLU A 108 0.42 -20.71 -7.73
C GLU A 108 1.33 -20.09 -6.68
N VAL A 109 0.84 -19.06 -6.00
CA VAL A 109 1.62 -18.33 -5.00
C VAL A 109 0.87 -18.27 -3.69
N LYS A 110 1.61 -18.24 -2.59
CA LYS A 110 1.05 -17.90 -1.28
C LYS A 110 1.40 -16.45 -0.99
N LEU A 111 0.38 -15.65 -0.75
CA LEU A 111 0.52 -14.21 -0.50
C LEU A 111 0.48 -13.92 1.00
N GLY A 112 1.33 -13.00 1.41
CA GLY A 112 1.42 -12.49 2.78
C GLY A 112 0.76 -11.13 2.92
N ARG A 113 1.46 -10.23 3.64
CA ARG A 113 1.02 -8.87 3.93
C ARG A 113 0.76 -8.08 2.65
N SER A 114 -0.18 -7.15 2.76
CA SER A 114 -0.50 -6.18 1.72
C SER A 114 0.11 -4.84 2.09
N GLY A 115 0.94 -4.29 1.21
CA GLY A 115 1.31 -2.89 1.24
C GLY A 115 0.34 -2.04 0.39
N ASP A 116 0.72 -0.79 0.14
CA ASP A 116 -0.11 0.15 -0.62
C ASP A 116 -0.27 -0.26 -2.11
N ALA A 117 0.83 -0.67 -2.75
CA ALA A 117 0.84 -1.05 -4.17
C ALA A 117 1.39 -2.47 -4.43
N LEU A 118 2.02 -3.06 -3.41
CA LEU A 118 2.73 -4.33 -3.50
C LEU A 118 2.16 -5.33 -2.49
N ARG A 119 2.23 -6.61 -2.83
CA ARG A 119 1.83 -7.74 -2.01
C ARG A 119 3.04 -8.61 -1.74
N GLU A 120 3.27 -8.97 -0.48
CA GLU A 120 4.29 -9.92 -0.08
C GLU A 120 3.99 -11.32 -0.64
N VAL A 121 5.02 -11.99 -1.12
CA VAL A 121 5.00 -13.38 -1.57
C VAL A 121 5.71 -14.23 -0.53
N LEU A 122 4.99 -15.17 0.08
CA LEU A 122 5.52 -16.10 1.07
C LEU A 122 6.07 -17.36 0.41
N ASP A 123 5.48 -17.78 -0.70
CA ASP A 123 5.84 -19.00 -1.42
C ASP A 123 5.42 -18.94 -2.88
N GLY A 124 6.15 -19.66 -3.74
CA GLY A 124 5.83 -19.80 -5.16
C GLY A 124 6.57 -18.86 -6.13
N VAL A 125 7.35 -17.88 -5.69
CA VAL A 125 8.21 -17.07 -6.58
C VAL A 125 9.59 -16.95 -5.96
N LYS A 126 10.64 -16.93 -6.80
CA LYS A 126 12.03 -16.74 -6.35
C LYS A 126 12.54 -15.35 -6.70
N GLU A 127 13.44 -14.84 -5.86
CA GLU A 127 14.17 -13.61 -6.11
C GLU A 127 14.97 -13.72 -7.43
N GLY A 128 14.86 -12.70 -8.29
CA GLY A 128 15.49 -12.67 -9.62
C GLY A 128 14.62 -13.21 -10.77
N GLU A 129 13.41 -13.69 -10.52
CA GLU A 129 12.45 -13.99 -11.60
C GLU A 129 11.88 -12.66 -12.17
N GLN A 130 12.45 -12.24 -13.31
CA GLN A 130 12.47 -10.87 -13.84
C GLN A 130 11.12 -10.17 -14.03
N ASP A 131 10.01 -10.89 -14.22
CA ASP A 131 8.75 -10.29 -14.65
C ASP A 131 7.54 -10.87 -13.92
N ALA A 132 7.57 -10.92 -12.59
CA ALA A 132 6.32 -10.90 -11.80
C ALA A 132 5.72 -9.47 -11.73
N THR A 133 5.93 -8.69 -12.78
CA THR A 133 5.48 -7.31 -12.93
C THR A 133 4.28 -7.32 -13.85
N SER A 134 3.35 -6.41 -13.63
CA SER A 134 2.18 -6.14 -14.47
C SER A 134 2.54 -5.75 -15.91
N ALA A 135 3.06 -6.69 -16.68
CA ALA A 135 3.30 -6.59 -18.12
C ALA A 135 2.22 -7.39 -18.88
N GLY A 136 0.97 -7.27 -18.44
CA GLY A 136 -0.18 -7.91 -19.08
C GLY A 136 -1.25 -6.94 -19.62
N VAL A 137 -1.12 -5.62 -19.41
CA VAL A 137 -2.19 -4.66 -19.80
C VAL A 137 -1.68 -3.34 -20.43
N LEU A 138 -0.38 -3.17 -20.72
CA LEU A 138 0.08 -1.95 -21.44
C LEU A 138 0.65 -2.16 -22.84
N LEU A 139 0.63 -3.39 -23.39
CA LEU A 139 1.02 -3.61 -24.80
C LEU A 139 -0.08 -4.21 -25.70
N ASP A 140 -1.19 -4.72 -25.14
CA ASP A 140 -2.23 -5.35 -25.98
C ASP A 140 -3.41 -4.43 -26.34
N CYS A 141 -3.42 -3.18 -25.87
CA CYS A 141 -4.38 -2.16 -26.34
C CYS A 141 -3.91 -1.38 -27.58
N GLN A 142 -2.66 -1.55 -28.03
CA GLN A 142 -2.22 -1.03 -29.34
C GLN A 142 -2.05 -2.13 -30.41
N SER A 143 -1.91 -3.41 -30.03
CA SER A 143 -1.73 -4.48 -31.02
C SER A 143 -3.05 -5.00 -31.61
N ARG A 144 -4.19 -4.84 -30.91
CA ARG A 144 -5.50 -5.30 -31.42
C ARG A 144 -6.27 -4.30 -32.28
N MET A 145 -5.84 -3.03 -32.40
CA MET A 145 -6.53 -2.04 -33.26
C MET A 145 -5.90 -1.83 -34.64
N ASN A 146 -4.77 -2.47 -34.98
CA ASN A 146 -4.18 -2.38 -36.32
C ASN A 146 -4.37 -3.63 -37.19
N ARG A 147 -5.22 -4.59 -36.79
CA ARG A 147 -5.56 -5.76 -37.61
C ARG A 147 -6.98 -5.78 -38.17
N ASP A 148 -7.82 -4.81 -37.80
CA ASP A 148 -9.19 -4.68 -38.33
C ASP A 148 -9.41 -3.37 -39.13
N ALA A 149 -8.35 -2.81 -39.70
CA ALA A 149 -8.47 -1.80 -40.75
C ALA A 149 -7.79 -2.31 -42.02
N ASN A 150 -8.64 -2.73 -42.96
CA ASN A 150 -8.41 -3.02 -44.38
C ASN A 150 -8.16 -4.51 -44.73
N PRO A 151 -8.83 -5.06 -45.76
CA PRO A 151 -9.56 -4.37 -46.83
C PRO A 151 -11.09 -4.27 -46.65
#